data_AF-A0A328YXW4-F1
#
_entry.id   AF-A0A328YXW4-F1
#
_cell.length_a   1.000
_cell.length_b   1.000
_cell.length_c   1.000
_cell.angle_alpha   90.00
_cell.angle_beta   90.00
_cell.angle_gamma   90.00
#
_symmetry.space_group_name_H-M   'P 1'
#
loop_
_entity.id
_entity.type
_entity.pdbx_description
1 polymer ?
#
loop_
_entity_poly.entity_id
_entity_poly.type
_entity_poly.pdbx_seq_one_letter_code
_entity_poly.pdbx_strand_id
1 'polypeptide(L)'
;MTTPISLAPANANETFSLDENALRYAATQDLDEGAVTPAYGPHRDAIVKLLNDALATELVCVLRYKRHYFTADGLESPAIAAEFLVHANEEAAHADLIAQRIVQLGGEPDFSPRTLEDRSHADYDESSDLTAMVRANLVAERIAVEAYRQMITLIGDKDPTTRRMLEGILADEEEHADELKDWLHR
;
A
#
# COMPACT_ATOMS: atom_id res chain seq x y z
N MET A 1 -12.47 3.05 -38.43
CA MET A 1 -11.02 3.23 -38.60
C MET A 1 -10.40 3.01 -37.23
N THR A 2 -9.85 1.83 -37.00
CA THR A 2 -9.17 1.43 -35.76
C THR A 2 -7.88 0.76 -36.17
N THR A 3 -6.79 1.51 -36.09
CA THR A 3 -5.43 1.04 -36.37
C THR A 3 -5.06 -0.01 -35.32
N PRO A 4 -4.56 -1.20 -35.70
CA PRO A 4 -4.07 -2.15 -34.72
C PRO A 4 -2.79 -1.60 -34.08
N ILE A 5 -2.69 -1.70 -32.76
CA ILE A 5 -1.45 -1.45 -32.03
C ILE A 5 -0.49 -2.56 -32.43
N SER A 6 0.51 -2.22 -33.24
CA SER A 6 1.62 -3.11 -33.57
C SER A 6 2.51 -3.24 -32.35
N LEU A 7 2.36 -4.35 -31.62
CA LEU A 7 3.39 -4.78 -30.67
C LEU A 7 4.67 -5.04 -31.49
N ALA A 8 5.70 -4.24 -31.26
CA ALA A 8 7.01 -4.48 -31.85
C ALA A 8 7.48 -5.89 -31.44
N PRO A 9 8.08 -6.67 -32.35
CA PRO A 9 8.54 -8.00 -32.01
C PRO A 9 9.67 -7.89 -30.98
N ALA A 10 9.62 -8.74 -29.95
CA ALA A 10 10.73 -8.92 -29.03
C ALA A 10 12.00 -9.25 -29.85
N ASN A 11 13.04 -8.44 -29.70
CA ASN A 11 14.28 -8.61 -30.44
C ASN A 11 14.92 -9.95 -30.04
N ALA A 12 15.05 -10.86 -31.00
CA ALA A 12 15.69 -12.18 -30.85
C ALA A 12 17.22 -12.11 -30.65
N ASN A 13 17.74 -10.99 -30.12
CA ASN A 13 19.15 -10.70 -29.96
C ASN A 13 19.43 -9.87 -28.69
N GLU A 14 18.63 -10.07 -27.62
CA GLU A 14 19.05 -9.63 -26.30
C GLU A 14 20.25 -10.47 -25.87
N THR A 15 21.45 -9.93 -26.10
CA THR A 15 22.65 -10.43 -25.47
C THR A 15 22.45 -10.39 -23.95
N PHE A 16 22.71 -11.51 -23.27
CA PHE A 16 22.63 -11.64 -21.81
C PHE A 16 23.78 -10.87 -21.15
N SER A 17 23.76 -9.55 -21.31
CA SER A 17 24.81 -8.61 -20.93
C SER A 17 24.17 -7.34 -20.37
N LEU A 18 24.76 -6.78 -19.31
CA LEU A 18 24.30 -5.53 -18.72
C LEU A 18 24.57 -4.34 -19.64
N ASP A 19 23.79 -3.28 -19.49
CA ASP A 19 24.08 -1.98 -20.12
C ASP A 19 25.20 -1.28 -19.34
N GLU A 20 26.44 -1.49 -19.79
CA GLU A 20 27.65 -0.88 -19.20
C GLU A 20 27.62 0.66 -19.19
N ASN A 21 26.90 1.30 -20.11
CA ASN A 21 26.78 2.75 -20.13
C ASN A 21 25.82 3.23 -19.03
N ALA A 22 24.70 2.53 -18.84
CA ALA A 22 23.79 2.81 -17.74
C ALA A 22 24.47 2.63 -16.37
N LEU A 23 25.31 1.59 -16.22
CA LEU A 23 26.10 1.38 -15.01
C LEU A 23 27.04 2.55 -14.71
N ARG A 24 27.78 3.05 -15.72
CA ARG A 24 28.69 4.20 -15.56
C ARG A 24 27.94 5.49 -15.24
N TYR A 25 26.79 5.70 -15.87
CA TYR A 25 25.94 6.85 -15.58
C TYR A 25 25.50 6.80 -14.11
N ALA A 26 24.90 5.68 -13.67
CA ALA A 26 24.44 5.49 -12.30
C ALA A 26 25.57 5.62 -11.26
N ALA A 27 26.81 5.27 -11.63
CA ALA A 27 27.96 5.39 -10.74
C ALA A 27 28.46 6.82 -10.52
N THR A 28 28.06 7.79 -11.35
CA THR A 28 28.70 9.12 -11.38
C THR A 28 27.75 10.30 -11.36
N GLN A 29 26.48 10.12 -11.71
CA GLN A 29 25.47 11.17 -11.72
C GLN A 29 24.57 11.06 -10.47
N ASP A 30 24.12 12.22 -9.99
CA ASP A 30 23.05 12.35 -8.97
C ASP A 30 23.29 11.53 -7.68
N LEU A 31 24.54 11.50 -7.20
CA LEU A 31 24.95 10.72 -6.01
C LEU A 31 24.16 11.05 -4.73
N ASP A 32 23.63 12.28 -4.64
CA ASP A 32 22.80 12.72 -3.51
C ASP A 32 21.41 12.04 -3.50
N GLU A 33 20.99 11.41 -4.60
CA GLU A 33 19.73 10.64 -4.71
C GLU A 33 19.88 9.17 -4.25
N GLY A 34 21.09 8.76 -3.83
CA GLY A 34 21.33 7.47 -3.19
C GLY A 34 21.01 6.27 -4.08
N ALA A 35 19.99 5.48 -3.70
CA ALA A 35 19.60 4.26 -4.41
C ALA A 35 18.70 4.52 -5.63
N VAL A 36 18.29 5.77 -5.86
CA VAL A 36 17.56 6.17 -7.06
C VAL A 36 18.53 6.28 -8.21
N THR A 37 18.28 5.52 -9.27
CA THR A 37 19.06 5.56 -10.52
C THR A 37 18.12 5.93 -11.68
N PRO A 38 18.65 6.32 -12.85
CA PRO A 38 17.81 6.67 -14.00
C PRO A 38 16.86 5.55 -14.46
N ALA A 39 17.11 4.30 -14.06
CA ALA A 39 16.26 3.16 -14.35
C ALA A 39 14.83 3.29 -13.80
N TYR A 40 14.60 4.08 -12.75
CA TYR A 40 13.25 4.37 -12.26
C TYR A 40 12.41 5.16 -13.28
N GLY A 41 13.07 5.84 -14.22
CA GLY A 41 12.43 6.51 -15.36
C GLY A 41 11.39 7.56 -14.94
N PRO A 42 10.39 7.85 -15.79
CA PRO A 42 9.42 8.91 -15.54
C PRO A 42 8.33 8.53 -14.53
N HIS A 43 8.33 7.30 -14.02
CA HIS A 43 7.24 6.76 -13.21
C HIS A 43 7.44 6.97 -11.70
N ARG A 44 8.66 7.32 -11.28
CA ARG A 44 9.04 7.50 -9.88
C ARG A 44 8.07 8.41 -9.12
N ASP A 45 7.75 9.59 -9.65
CA ASP A 45 6.86 10.54 -8.97
C ASP A 45 5.42 10.03 -8.87
N ALA A 46 4.95 9.32 -9.90
CA ALA A 46 3.63 8.69 -9.88
C ALA A 46 3.56 7.56 -8.83
N ILE A 47 4.64 6.78 -8.68
CA ILE A 47 4.74 5.75 -7.64
C ILE A 47 4.74 6.40 -6.26
N VAL A 48 5.52 7.47 -6.04
CA VAL A 48 5.53 8.22 -4.78
C VAL A 48 4.14 8.77 -4.44
N LYS A 49 3.37 9.23 -5.44
CA LYS A 49 2.00 9.68 -5.22
C LYS A 49 1.10 8.52 -4.77
N LEU A 50 1.11 7.39 -5.49
CA LEU A 50 0.32 6.21 -5.12
C LEU A 50 0.65 5.71 -3.71
N LEU A 51 1.94 5.70 -3.35
CA LEU A 51 2.38 5.32 -2.01
C LEU A 51 1.89 6.31 -0.95
N ASN A 52 1.83 7.61 -1.24
CA ASN A 52 1.28 8.59 -0.30
C ASN A 52 -0.25 8.44 -0.12
N ASP A 53 -0.98 8.06 -1.16
CA ASP A 53 -2.42 7.76 -1.05
C ASP A 53 -2.64 6.46 -0.21
N ALA A 54 -1.80 5.44 -0.42
CA ALA A 54 -1.81 4.22 0.40
C ALA A 54 -1.41 4.49 1.87
N LEU A 55 -0.36 5.27 2.11
CA LEU A 55 0.04 5.70 3.46
C LEU A 55 -1.11 6.40 4.20
N ALA A 56 -1.88 7.25 3.52
CA ALA A 56 -3.04 7.87 4.13
C ALA A 56 -4.10 6.85 4.53
N THR A 57 -4.29 5.82 3.69
CA THR A 57 -5.21 4.71 3.95
C THR A 57 -4.82 3.95 5.21
N GLU A 58 -3.56 3.54 5.31
CA GLU A 58 -3.02 2.84 6.49
C GLU A 58 -3.19 3.65 7.77
N LEU A 59 -2.88 4.95 7.73
CA LEU A 59 -3.03 5.82 8.90
C LEU A 59 -4.49 5.99 9.32
N VAL A 60 -5.44 6.05 8.38
CA VAL A 60 -6.87 6.04 8.69
C VAL A 60 -7.29 4.69 9.28
N CYS A 61 -6.79 3.57 8.74
CA CYS A 61 -7.04 2.24 9.28
C CYS A 61 -6.55 2.11 10.74
N VAL A 62 -5.32 2.53 11.05
CA VAL A 62 -4.79 2.56 12.43
C VAL A 62 -5.72 3.32 13.36
N LEU A 63 -6.16 4.52 12.96
CA LEU A 63 -7.03 5.35 13.78
C LEU A 63 -8.41 4.72 13.97
N ARG A 64 -8.98 4.12 12.91
CA ARG A 64 -10.28 3.44 12.93
C ARG A 64 -10.23 2.21 13.84
N TYR A 65 -9.26 1.34 13.66
CA TYR A 65 -9.07 0.16 14.51
C TYR A 65 -8.83 0.52 15.97
N LYS A 66 -7.98 1.51 16.27
CA LYS A 66 -7.78 1.95 17.66
C LYS A 66 -9.06 2.48 18.28
N ARG A 67 -9.84 3.26 17.54
CA ARG A 67 -11.15 3.71 18.03
C ARG A 67 -12.06 2.52 18.34
N HIS A 68 -12.20 1.58 17.41
CA HIS A 68 -13.02 0.39 17.60
C HIS A 68 -12.54 -0.47 18.77
N TYR A 69 -11.22 -0.66 18.93
CA TYR A 69 -10.63 -1.33 20.08
C TYR A 69 -11.06 -0.70 21.41
N PHE A 70 -10.91 0.62 21.55
CA PHE A 70 -11.21 1.31 22.81
C PHE A 70 -12.70 1.45 23.11
N THR A 71 -13.56 1.33 22.09
CA THR A 71 -15.00 1.56 22.22
C THR A 71 -15.84 0.29 22.07
N ALA A 72 -15.22 -0.85 21.76
CA ALA A 72 -15.88 -2.15 21.75
C ALA A 72 -16.40 -2.50 23.15
N ASP A 73 -17.69 -2.79 23.24
CA ASP A 73 -18.39 -3.16 24.47
C ASP A 73 -19.38 -4.31 24.20
N GLY A 74 -19.76 -5.05 25.24
CA GLY A 74 -20.63 -6.23 25.16
C GLY A 74 -19.91 -7.55 25.50
N LEU A 75 -20.67 -8.65 25.54
CA LEU A 75 -20.18 -9.94 26.06
C LEU A 75 -19.05 -10.56 25.21
N GLU A 76 -19.11 -10.39 23.89
CA GLU A 76 -18.13 -10.89 22.93
C GLU A 76 -16.99 -9.90 22.66
N SER A 77 -17.11 -8.67 23.18
CA SER A 77 -16.18 -7.58 22.91
C SER A 77 -14.71 -7.86 23.24
N PRO A 78 -14.33 -8.62 24.30
CA PRO A 78 -12.91 -8.74 24.64
C PRO A 78 -12.06 -9.41 23.55
N ALA A 79 -12.61 -10.40 22.84
CA ALA A 79 -11.90 -11.11 21.78
C ALA A 79 -11.82 -10.26 20.51
N ILE A 80 -12.94 -9.68 20.08
CA ILE A 80 -13.00 -8.82 18.89
C ILE A 80 -12.16 -7.55 19.07
N ALA A 81 -12.19 -6.96 20.27
CA ALA A 81 -11.34 -5.81 20.60
C ALA A 81 -9.85 -6.19 20.52
N ALA A 82 -9.45 -7.35 21.05
CA ALA A 82 -8.07 -7.80 20.95
C ALA A 82 -7.63 -7.91 19.48
N GLU A 83 -8.47 -8.46 18.61
CA GLU A 83 -8.22 -8.51 17.16
C GLU A 83 -8.05 -7.12 16.55
N PHE A 84 -8.95 -6.18 16.86
CA PHE A 84 -8.82 -4.80 16.39
C PHE A 84 -7.50 -4.15 16.81
N LEU A 85 -6.97 -4.48 17.99
CA LEU A 85 -5.67 -3.98 18.42
C LEU A 85 -4.51 -4.64 17.64
N VAL A 86 -4.63 -5.93 17.30
CA VAL A 86 -3.66 -6.64 16.47
C VAL A 86 -3.56 -5.97 15.10
N HIS A 87 -4.69 -5.86 14.39
CA HIS A 87 -4.74 -5.20 13.09
C HIS A 87 -4.24 -3.75 13.19
N ALA A 88 -4.65 -2.97 14.20
CA ALA A 88 -4.15 -1.60 14.38
C ALA A 88 -2.61 -1.47 14.43
N ASN A 89 -1.91 -2.51 14.89
CA ASN A 89 -0.44 -2.51 14.93
C ASN A 89 0.17 -2.99 13.61
N GLU A 90 -0.50 -3.90 12.89
CA GLU A 90 -0.11 -4.35 11.55
C GLU A 90 -0.26 -3.21 10.53
N GLU A 91 -1.38 -2.49 10.55
CA GLU A 91 -1.59 -1.28 9.71
C GLU A 91 -0.54 -0.19 10.01
N ALA A 92 -0.10 -0.08 11.27
CA ALA A 92 0.97 0.84 11.62
C ALA A 92 2.32 0.38 11.04
N ALA A 93 2.58 -0.93 11.00
CA ALA A 93 3.76 -1.48 10.35
C ALA A 93 3.71 -1.32 8.83
N HIS A 94 2.54 -1.46 8.20
CA HIS A 94 2.32 -1.18 6.78
C HIS A 94 2.64 0.29 6.47
N ALA A 95 2.11 1.22 7.27
CA ALA A 95 2.41 2.65 7.15
C ALA A 95 3.91 2.95 7.22
N ASP A 96 4.64 2.32 8.16
CA ASP A 96 6.08 2.49 8.32
C ASP A 96 6.87 1.99 7.10
N LEU A 97 6.49 0.83 6.54
CA LEU A 97 7.09 0.28 5.32
C LEU A 97 6.89 1.24 4.14
N ILE A 98 5.66 1.72 3.95
CA ILE A 98 5.30 2.63 2.85
C ILE A 98 6.04 3.96 3.00
N ALA A 99 6.06 4.55 4.19
CA ALA A 99 6.76 5.80 4.47
C ALA A 99 8.27 5.68 4.21
N GLN A 100 8.88 4.58 4.67
CA GLN A 100 10.27 4.30 4.38
C GLN A 100 10.51 4.18 2.87
N ARG A 101 9.61 3.51 2.14
CA ARG A 101 9.76 3.36 0.68
C ARG A 101 9.64 4.68 -0.05
N ILE A 102 8.74 5.57 0.37
CA ILE A 102 8.63 6.93 -0.18
C ILE A 102 9.96 7.68 -0.04
N VAL A 103 10.60 7.63 1.14
CA VAL A 103 11.91 8.27 1.38
C VAL A 103 13.01 7.64 0.53
N GLN A 104 13.04 6.32 0.38
CA GLN A 104 14.00 5.63 -0.49
C GLN A 104 13.86 6.03 -1.96
N LEU A 105 12.65 6.37 -2.40
CA LEU A 105 12.41 6.92 -3.72
C LEU A 105 12.77 8.41 -3.79
N GLY A 106 13.15 9.06 -2.69
CA GLY A 106 13.47 10.49 -2.57
C GLY A 106 12.24 11.39 -2.46
N GLY A 107 11.07 10.83 -2.17
CA GLY A 107 9.84 11.58 -1.87
C GLY A 107 9.73 11.92 -0.39
N GLU A 108 8.73 12.73 -0.04
CA GLU A 108 8.38 13.03 1.35
C GLU A 108 7.07 12.32 1.72
N PRO A 109 7.04 11.52 2.80
CA PRO A 109 5.81 10.89 3.25
C PRO A 109 4.90 11.91 3.96
N ASP A 110 3.66 12.04 3.49
CA ASP A 110 2.69 12.99 4.03
C ASP A 110 1.87 12.35 5.18
N PHE A 111 2.28 12.66 6.41
CA PHE A 111 1.57 12.32 7.65
C PHE A 111 0.57 13.41 8.10
N SER A 112 0.29 14.42 7.27
CA SER A 112 -0.54 15.54 7.72
C SER A 112 -1.97 15.07 8.00
N PRO A 113 -2.50 15.25 9.23
CA PRO A 113 -3.88 14.88 9.53
C PRO A 113 -4.90 15.74 8.78
N ARG A 114 -4.48 16.89 8.24
CA ARG A 114 -5.37 17.83 7.53
C ARG A 114 -5.81 17.33 6.15
N THR A 115 -5.01 16.47 5.52
CA THR A 115 -5.22 15.98 4.14
C THR A 115 -5.43 14.47 4.12
N LEU A 116 -5.61 13.86 5.29
CA LEU A 116 -5.53 12.41 5.44
C LEU A 116 -6.75 11.72 4.83
N GLU A 117 -7.95 12.15 5.21
CA GLU A 117 -9.20 11.60 4.67
C GLU A 117 -9.33 11.85 3.16
N ASP A 118 -8.94 13.02 2.67
CA ASP A 118 -9.02 13.36 1.23
C ASP A 118 -8.14 12.45 0.34
N ARG A 119 -7.11 11.83 0.91
CA ARG A 119 -6.18 10.94 0.19
C ARG A 119 -6.44 9.47 0.43
N SER A 120 -7.02 9.12 1.58
CA SER A 120 -7.32 7.74 1.94
C SER A 120 -8.30 7.12 0.95
N HIS A 121 -8.09 5.85 0.62
CA HIS A 121 -9.04 5.08 -0.18
C HIS A 121 -10.22 4.59 0.68
N ALA A 122 -10.00 4.40 1.98
CA ALA A 122 -10.98 3.89 2.92
C ALA A 122 -11.41 4.97 3.92
N ASP A 123 -12.67 4.96 4.30
CA ASP A 123 -13.24 5.94 5.22
C ASP A 123 -12.80 5.67 6.67
N TYR A 124 -12.80 6.75 7.47
CA TYR A 124 -12.88 6.63 8.92
C TYR A 124 -14.27 6.11 9.33
N ASP A 125 -14.37 5.44 10.48
CA ASP A 125 -15.66 4.96 10.98
C ASP A 125 -15.83 5.23 12.47
N GLU A 126 -17.04 5.66 12.82
CA GLU A 126 -17.42 6.01 14.18
C GLU A 126 -18.51 5.09 14.77
N SER A 127 -18.70 3.89 14.23
CA SER A 127 -19.70 2.97 14.73
C SER A 127 -19.48 2.64 16.21
N SER A 128 -20.58 2.43 16.94
CA SER A 128 -20.58 2.04 18.35
C SER A 128 -21.12 0.62 18.59
N ASP A 129 -21.79 0.05 17.59
CA ASP A 129 -22.27 -1.33 17.62
C ASP A 129 -21.17 -2.28 17.13
N LEU A 130 -20.95 -3.39 17.84
CA LEU A 130 -19.84 -4.30 17.57
C LEU A 130 -19.92 -4.93 16.18
N THR A 131 -21.12 -5.34 15.74
CA THR A 131 -21.33 -5.87 14.39
C THR A 131 -21.09 -4.80 13.32
N ALA A 132 -21.50 -3.55 13.58
CA ALA A 132 -21.21 -2.43 12.69
C ALA A 132 -19.69 -2.14 12.59
N MET A 133 -18.96 -2.19 13.71
CA MET A 133 -17.49 -2.02 13.72
C MET A 133 -16.79 -3.08 12.86
N VAL A 134 -17.12 -4.37 13.05
CA VAL A 134 -16.53 -5.48 12.27
C VAL A 134 -16.86 -5.29 10.79
N ARG A 135 -18.10 -4.92 10.47
CA ARG A 135 -18.51 -4.66 9.08
C ARG A 135 -17.74 -3.49 8.46
N ALA A 136 -17.56 -2.40 9.19
CA ALA A 136 -16.85 -1.22 8.71
C ALA A 136 -15.38 -1.55 8.42
N ASN A 137 -14.71 -2.27 9.34
CA ASN A 137 -13.34 -2.75 9.14
C ASN A 137 -13.27 -3.69 7.93
N LEU A 138 -14.17 -4.67 7.80
CA LEU A 138 -14.15 -5.58 6.63
C LEU A 138 -14.34 -4.85 5.30
N VAL A 139 -15.18 -3.80 5.26
CA VAL A 139 -15.34 -2.99 4.05
C VAL A 139 -14.04 -2.27 3.71
N ALA A 140 -13.35 -1.71 4.72
CA ALA A 140 -12.07 -1.05 4.52
C ALA A 140 -10.98 -2.02 4.05
N GLU A 141 -10.87 -3.22 4.63
CA GLU A 141 -9.89 -4.22 4.19
C GLU A 141 -10.09 -4.60 2.72
N ARG A 142 -11.34 -4.77 2.30
CA ARG A 142 -11.63 -5.08 0.90
C ARG A 142 -11.28 -3.94 -0.06
N ILE A 143 -11.35 -2.70 0.40
CA ILE A 143 -10.89 -1.53 -0.37
C ILE A 143 -9.36 -1.55 -0.45
N ALA A 144 -8.66 -1.79 0.66
CA ALA A 144 -7.20 -1.91 0.71
C ALA A 144 -6.69 -3.03 -0.21
N VAL A 145 -7.27 -4.23 -0.13
CA VAL A 145 -6.99 -5.36 -1.02
C VAL A 145 -7.10 -4.96 -2.50
N GLU A 146 -8.20 -4.32 -2.90
CA GLU A 146 -8.38 -3.90 -4.29
C GLU A 146 -7.37 -2.81 -4.70
N ALA A 147 -7.11 -1.82 -3.84
CA ALA A 147 -6.13 -0.77 -4.09
C ALA A 147 -4.73 -1.35 -4.29
N TYR A 148 -4.28 -2.25 -3.41
CA TYR A 148 -2.97 -2.89 -3.51
C TYR A 148 -2.83 -3.76 -4.77
N ARG A 149 -3.85 -4.54 -5.13
CA ARG A 149 -3.85 -5.32 -6.39
C ARG A 149 -3.69 -4.43 -7.62
N GLN A 150 -4.38 -3.29 -7.66
CA GLN A 150 -4.25 -2.32 -8.75
C GLN A 150 -2.85 -1.68 -8.75
N MET A 151 -2.33 -1.25 -7.60
CA MET A 151 -0.99 -0.68 -7.49
C MET A 151 0.10 -1.66 -7.94
N ILE A 152 0.04 -2.92 -7.50
CA ILE A 152 0.97 -3.99 -7.91
C ILE A 152 0.98 -4.14 -9.43
N THR A 153 -0.21 -4.13 -10.06
CA THR A 153 -0.35 -4.23 -11.52
C THR A 153 0.20 -3.00 -12.24
N LEU A 154 -0.12 -1.80 -11.74
CA LEU A 154 0.33 -0.53 -12.34
C LEU A 154 1.85 -0.38 -12.27
N ILE A 155 2.46 -0.74 -11.14
CA ILE A 155 3.90 -0.68 -10.94
C ILE A 155 4.58 -1.75 -11.81
N GLY A 156 4.18 -3.01 -11.67
CA GLY A 156 4.75 -4.12 -12.44
C GLY A 156 6.28 -4.14 -12.36
N ASP A 157 6.94 -4.19 -13.52
CA ASP A 157 8.41 -4.27 -13.60
C ASP A 157 9.13 -2.91 -13.47
N LYS A 158 8.39 -1.81 -13.29
CA LYS A 158 8.96 -0.46 -13.20
C LYS A 158 9.69 -0.22 -11.87
N ASP A 159 9.20 -0.87 -10.81
CA ASP A 159 9.82 -0.84 -9.49
C ASP A 159 9.58 -2.18 -8.76
N PRO A 160 10.45 -3.18 -8.97
CA PRO A 160 10.27 -4.50 -8.38
C PRO A 160 10.37 -4.49 -6.85
N THR A 161 11.06 -3.51 -6.26
CA THR A 161 11.19 -3.41 -4.80
C THR A 161 9.88 -2.93 -4.18
N THR A 162 9.28 -1.86 -4.75
CA THR A 162 7.95 -1.41 -4.30
C THR A 162 6.91 -2.48 -4.54
N ARG A 163 6.90 -3.12 -5.71
CA ARG A 163 5.95 -4.21 -6.02
C ARG A 163 5.98 -5.31 -4.97
N ARG A 164 7.17 -5.82 -4.63
CA ARG A 164 7.32 -6.90 -3.64
C ARG A 164 6.84 -6.49 -2.25
N MET A 165 7.10 -5.24 -1.85
CA MET A 165 6.61 -4.71 -0.57
C MET A 165 5.08 -4.72 -0.53
N LEU A 166 4.43 -4.21 -1.59
CA LEU A 166 2.96 -4.17 -1.69
C LEU A 166 2.35 -5.57 -1.78
N GLU A 167 3.02 -6.54 -2.40
CA GLU A 167 2.59 -7.94 -2.42
C GLU A 167 2.58 -8.56 -1.01
N GLY A 168 3.48 -8.13 -0.12
CA GLY A 168 3.48 -8.52 1.29
C GLY A 168 2.29 -7.92 2.03
N ILE A 169 2.12 -6.59 1.95
CA ILE A 169 0.99 -5.89 2.59
C ILE A 169 -0.35 -6.46 2.10
N LEU A 170 -0.50 -6.71 0.80
CA LEU A 170 -1.70 -7.33 0.23
C LEU A 170 -2.02 -8.69 0.87
N ALA A 171 -1.01 -9.51 1.18
CA ALA A 171 -1.23 -10.81 1.79
C ALA A 171 -1.82 -10.65 3.21
N ASP A 172 -1.30 -9.70 3.97
CA ASP A 172 -1.76 -9.38 5.32
C ASP A 172 -3.21 -8.82 5.25
N GLU A 173 -3.53 -7.93 4.31
CA GLU A 173 -4.93 -7.43 4.15
C GLU A 173 -5.93 -8.50 3.72
N GLU A 174 -5.50 -9.45 2.89
CA GLU A 174 -6.34 -10.60 2.50
C GLU A 174 -6.63 -11.51 3.72
N GLU A 175 -5.68 -11.64 4.65
CA GLU A 175 -5.84 -12.35 5.93
C GLU A 175 -6.80 -11.59 6.87
N HIS A 176 -6.56 -10.29 7.10
CA HIS A 176 -7.43 -9.43 7.91
C HIS A 176 -8.90 -9.51 7.45
N ALA A 177 -9.13 -9.45 6.13
CA ALA A 177 -10.47 -9.53 5.55
C ALA A 177 -11.17 -10.88 5.82
N ASP A 178 -10.43 -12.00 5.82
CA ASP A 178 -11.02 -13.31 6.08
C ASP A 178 -11.35 -13.47 7.58
N GLU A 179 -10.48 -13.00 8.47
CA GLU A 179 -10.69 -13.03 9.92
C GLU A 179 -11.92 -12.19 10.33
N LEU A 180 -12.07 -10.99 9.79
CA LEU A 180 -13.24 -10.15 10.03
C LEU A 180 -14.53 -10.75 9.47
N LYS A 181 -14.46 -11.41 8.31
CA LYS A 181 -15.61 -12.15 7.76
C LYS A 181 -16.05 -13.25 8.73
N ASP A 182 -15.10 -13.96 9.31
CA ASP A 182 -15.40 -15.02 10.26
C ASP A 182 -16.03 -14.47 11.55
N TRP A 183 -15.59 -13.31 12.02
CA TRP A 183 -16.24 -12.60 13.13
C TRP A 183 -17.68 -12.15 12.83
N LEU A 184 -18.04 -11.83 11.58
CA LEU A 184 -19.42 -11.50 11.20
C LEU A 184 -20.38 -12.70 11.21
N HIS A 185 -19.85 -13.92 11.22
CA HIS A 185 -20.63 -15.15 11.14
C HIS A 185 -20.65 -15.96 12.43
N ARG A 186 -19.91 -15.53 13.45
CA ARG A 186 -19.98 -16.08 14.82
C ARG A 186 -21.18 -15.54 15.56
#